data_AF-A0A1S6HKZ1-F1
#
_entry.id   AF-A0A1S6HKZ1-F1
#
_cell.length_a   1.000
_cell.length_b   1.000
_cell.length_c   1.000
_cell.angle_alpha   90.00
_cell.angle_beta   90.00
_cell.angle_gamma   90.00
#
_symmetry.space_group_name_H-M   'P 1'
#
loop_
_entity.id
_entity.type
_entity.pdbx_description
1 polymer ?
#
loop_
_entity_poly.entity_id
_entity_poly.type
_entity_poly.pdbx_seq_one_letter_code
_entity_poly.pdbx_strand_id
1 'polypeptide(L)'
;MVTDKIATSAFVPMLNIRCAIRLTPEQAAEKRSGIRDRQVQVLSDQLWLARDGDNLVAKACHSAFKEMGCKGDKAVAAKQHMLSYGALKLDRLVSNGSSLADPVNNKWVLSKLAGALDMTRASAGKSALESAARVIVDKAQLDRVEHDSPEIKKAVRDKLTLKLLDCLTHEMNLVVNQHIEKNGLSANDGHLFTSHYIDHKVYDELLLLKQTKSRDNLLAVSIGLV
;
A
#
# COMPACT_ATOMS: atom_id res chain seq x y z
N MET A 1 71.86 40.92 33.24
CA MET A 1 71.32 39.54 33.23
C MET A 1 69.81 39.65 33.40
N VAL A 2 69.07 39.54 32.30
CA VAL A 2 67.60 39.54 32.29
C VAL A 2 67.17 38.08 32.32
N THR A 3 66.54 37.63 33.39
CA THR A 3 65.91 36.31 33.44
C THR A 3 64.44 36.47 33.07
N ASP A 4 64.13 36.24 31.80
CA ASP A 4 62.76 36.09 31.32
C ASP A 4 62.14 34.85 31.96
N LYS A 5 61.20 35.09 32.89
CA LYS A 5 60.30 34.05 33.36
C LYS A 5 59.17 33.93 32.35
N ILE A 6 59.28 32.94 31.46
CA ILE A 6 58.18 32.50 30.61
C ILE A 6 57.07 31.99 31.53
N ALA A 7 56.01 32.80 31.66
CA ALA A 7 54.77 32.35 32.27
C ALA A 7 54.16 31.27 31.36
N THR A 8 54.26 30.01 31.78
CA THR A 8 53.48 28.92 31.21
C THR A 8 52.00 29.23 31.45
N SER A 9 51.34 29.80 30.45
CA SER A 9 49.89 29.89 30.41
C SER A 9 49.35 28.46 30.40
N ALA A 10 48.86 28.01 31.56
CA ALA A 10 48.13 26.76 31.66
C ALA A 10 47.00 26.79 30.62
N PHE A 11 46.98 25.81 29.73
CA PHE A 11 45.86 25.57 28.84
C PHE A 11 44.67 25.22 29.72
N VAL A 12 43.85 26.21 30.08
CA VAL A 12 42.54 26.00 30.69
C VAL A 12 41.63 25.62 29.53
N PRO A 13 41.20 24.36 29.40
CA PRO A 13 40.17 24.05 28.43
C PRO A 13 38.96 24.85 28.88
N MET A 14 38.55 25.86 28.11
CA MET A 14 37.31 26.57 28.40
C MET A 14 36.23 25.50 28.54
N LEU A 15 35.57 25.46 29.70
CA LEU A 15 34.43 24.57 29.97
C LEU A 15 33.34 24.67 28.86
N ASN A 16 33.37 25.72 28.04
CA ASN A 16 32.48 25.96 26.91
C ASN A 16 32.86 25.26 25.59
N ILE A 17 34.01 24.58 25.48
CA ILE A 17 34.40 23.84 24.25
C ILE A 17 33.95 22.37 24.29
N ARG A 18 33.41 21.89 25.43
CA ARG A 18 32.80 20.55 25.54
C ARG A 18 31.29 20.51 25.26
N CYS A 19 30.71 21.59 24.74
CA CYS A 19 29.42 21.52 24.06
C CYS A 19 29.61 21.04 22.61
N ALA A 20 30.30 19.91 22.43
CA ALA A 20 29.99 19.07 21.28
C ALA A 20 28.49 18.78 21.41
N ILE A 21 27.70 19.13 20.39
CA ILE A 21 26.25 18.96 20.35
C ILE A 21 25.93 17.49 20.63
N ARG A 22 25.81 17.13 21.91
CA ARG A 22 25.41 15.81 22.36
C ARG A 22 23.93 15.79 22.12
N LEU A 23 23.54 15.07 21.07
CA LEU A 23 22.14 14.74 20.82
C LEU A 23 21.54 14.23 22.13
N THR A 24 20.34 14.68 22.46
CA THR A 24 19.59 14.08 23.57
C THR A 24 19.40 12.58 23.28
N PRO A 25 19.16 11.73 24.29
CA PRO A 25 18.88 10.32 24.07
C PRO A 25 17.77 10.07 23.04
N GLU A 26 16.75 10.93 23.02
CA GLU A 26 15.64 10.93 22.04
C GLU A 26 16.13 11.26 20.63
N GLN A 27 16.87 12.37 20.45
CA GLN A 27 17.43 12.75 19.15
C GLN A 27 18.42 11.70 18.61
N ALA A 28 19.19 11.07 19.49
CA ALA A 28 20.09 9.97 19.12
C ALA A 28 19.31 8.70 18.74
N ALA A 29 18.19 8.40 19.40
CA ALA A 29 17.29 7.30 19.05
C ALA A 29 16.63 7.55 17.68
N GLU A 30 16.11 8.76 17.45
CA GLU A 30 15.49 9.17 16.19
C GLU A 30 16.48 9.08 15.02
N LYS A 31 17.69 9.64 15.17
CA LYS A 31 18.73 9.51 14.12
C LYS A 31 19.11 8.06 13.84
N ARG A 32 19.22 7.22 14.88
CA ARG A 32 19.48 5.78 14.69
C ARG A 32 18.32 5.09 13.96
N SER A 33 17.08 5.46 14.25
CA SER A 33 15.92 4.96 13.49
C SER A 33 15.99 5.40 12.03
N GLY A 34 16.23 6.68 11.74
CA GLY A 34 16.32 7.17 10.38
C GLY A 34 17.46 6.54 9.56
N ILE A 35 18.61 6.29 10.18
CA ILE A 35 19.71 5.54 9.53
C ILE A 35 19.26 4.11 9.21
N ARG A 36 18.62 3.43 10.16
CA ARG A 36 18.11 2.06 9.99
C ARG A 36 17.08 2.00 8.87
N ASP A 37 16.12 2.91 8.84
CA ASP A 37 15.05 2.94 7.84
C ASP A 37 15.60 3.20 6.43
N ARG A 38 16.61 4.06 6.32
CA ARG A 38 17.35 4.30 5.07
C ARG A 38 18.12 3.06 4.63
N GLN A 39 18.80 2.38 5.54
CA GLN A 39 19.50 1.13 5.25
C GLN A 39 18.53 0.05 4.76
N VAL A 40 17.41 -0.13 5.47
CA VAL A 40 16.33 -1.06 5.09
C VAL A 40 15.79 -0.71 3.69
N GLN A 41 15.58 0.58 3.39
CA GLN A 41 15.15 1.02 2.06
C GLN A 41 16.15 0.61 0.98
N VAL A 42 17.43 0.97 1.14
CA VAL A 42 18.49 0.68 0.17
C VAL A 42 18.61 -0.82 -0.07
N LEU A 43 18.63 -1.63 0.99
CA LEU A 43 18.70 -3.08 0.87
C LEU A 43 17.47 -3.65 0.16
N SER A 44 16.27 -3.17 0.48
CA SER A 44 15.05 -3.63 -0.19
C SER A 44 15.03 -3.29 -1.67
N ASP A 45 15.51 -2.10 -2.07
CA ASP A 45 15.55 -1.69 -3.47
C ASP A 45 16.60 -2.46 -4.26
N GLN A 46 17.79 -2.67 -3.68
CA GLN A 46 18.85 -3.48 -4.28
C GLN A 46 18.40 -4.92 -4.51
N LEU A 47 17.76 -5.55 -3.51
CA LEU A 47 17.26 -6.91 -3.65
C LEU A 47 16.15 -7.02 -4.71
N TRP A 48 15.24 -6.03 -4.75
CA TRP A 48 14.20 -5.98 -5.76
C TRP A 48 14.77 -5.90 -7.17
N LEU A 49 15.72 -4.99 -7.40
CA LEU A 49 16.37 -4.79 -8.70
C LEU A 49 17.24 -5.97 -9.11
N ALA A 50 18.05 -6.51 -8.18
CA ALA A 50 18.95 -7.63 -8.47
C ALA A 50 18.21 -8.89 -8.93
N ARG A 51 16.95 -9.03 -8.53
CA ARG A 51 16.10 -10.16 -8.92
C ARG A 51 15.17 -9.85 -10.08
N ASP A 52 15.25 -8.65 -10.67
CA ASP A 52 14.33 -8.22 -11.73
C ASP A 52 12.86 -8.33 -11.29
N GLY A 53 12.58 -7.84 -10.07
CA GLY A 53 11.31 -8.05 -9.39
C GLY A 53 10.09 -7.57 -10.19
N ASP A 54 10.19 -6.42 -10.85
CA ASP A 54 9.09 -5.86 -11.65
C ASP A 54 8.72 -6.76 -12.83
N ASN A 55 9.72 -7.21 -13.60
CA ASN A 55 9.48 -8.10 -14.74
C ASN A 55 8.97 -9.47 -14.29
N LEU A 56 9.42 -9.98 -13.15
CA LEU A 56 8.90 -11.23 -12.60
C LEU A 56 7.44 -11.11 -12.18
N VAL A 57 7.08 -10.01 -11.50
CA VAL A 57 5.69 -9.73 -11.14
C VAL A 57 4.83 -9.59 -12.39
N ALA A 58 5.26 -8.83 -13.38
CA ALA A 58 4.56 -8.68 -14.64
C ALA A 58 4.33 -10.05 -15.31
N LYS A 59 5.38 -10.86 -15.45
CA LYS A 59 5.28 -12.23 -16.01
C LYS A 59 4.33 -13.11 -15.20
N ALA A 60 4.36 -13.02 -13.88
CA ALA A 60 3.49 -13.79 -13.00
C ALA A 60 2.02 -13.40 -13.16
N CYS A 61 1.70 -12.11 -13.22
CA CYS A 61 0.35 -11.61 -13.46
C CYS A 61 -0.19 -12.08 -14.82
N HIS A 62 0.61 -11.93 -15.87
CA HIS A 62 0.24 -12.39 -17.22
C HIS A 62 0.04 -13.91 -17.27
N SER A 63 0.92 -14.68 -16.61
CA SER A 63 0.82 -16.15 -16.57
C SER A 63 -0.43 -16.59 -15.80
N ALA A 64 -0.65 -16.05 -14.61
CA ALA A 64 -1.83 -16.34 -13.79
C ALA A 64 -3.14 -16.05 -14.55
N PHE A 65 -3.21 -14.91 -15.25
CA PHE A 65 -4.38 -14.56 -16.04
C PHE A 65 -4.54 -15.43 -17.30
N LYS A 66 -3.43 -15.81 -17.93
CA LYS A 66 -3.44 -16.67 -19.13
C LYS A 66 -3.94 -18.07 -18.80
N GLU A 67 -3.50 -18.63 -17.68
CA GLU A 67 -3.86 -19.96 -17.17
C GLU A 67 -5.31 -20.08 -16.72
N MET A 68 -6.01 -18.96 -16.50
CA MET A 68 -7.45 -18.98 -16.32
C MET A 68 -8.14 -19.59 -17.54
N GLY A 69 -9.20 -20.36 -17.28
CA GLY A 69 -9.89 -21.20 -18.26
C GLY A 69 -10.56 -20.45 -19.42
N CYS A 70 -11.87 -20.61 -19.55
CA CYS A 70 -12.61 -20.04 -20.68
C CYS A 70 -12.76 -18.51 -20.56
N LYS A 71 -13.31 -17.87 -21.61
CA LYS A 71 -13.59 -16.41 -21.58
C LYS A 71 -14.51 -16.01 -20.42
N GLY A 72 -15.48 -16.86 -20.08
CA GLY A 72 -16.38 -16.62 -18.95
C GLY A 72 -15.64 -16.59 -17.61
N ASP A 73 -14.72 -17.54 -17.39
CA ASP A 73 -13.91 -17.60 -16.17
C ASP A 73 -13.04 -16.35 -16.01
N LYS A 74 -12.46 -15.86 -17.12
CA LYS A 74 -11.65 -14.64 -17.13
C LYS A 74 -12.47 -13.40 -16.79
N ALA A 75 -13.71 -13.31 -17.28
CA ALA A 75 -14.61 -12.21 -16.95
C ALA A 75 -15.00 -12.24 -15.46
N VAL A 76 -15.31 -13.41 -14.90
CA VAL A 76 -15.60 -13.57 -13.46
C VAL A 76 -14.39 -13.21 -12.61
N ALA A 77 -13.20 -13.69 -12.99
CA ALA A 77 -11.96 -13.41 -12.29
C ALA A 77 -11.59 -11.92 -12.34
N ALA A 78 -11.80 -11.27 -13.49
CA ALA A 78 -11.63 -9.84 -13.65
C ALA A 78 -12.53 -9.05 -12.70
N LYS A 79 -13.82 -9.41 -12.62
CA LYS A 79 -14.76 -8.78 -11.68
C LYS A 79 -14.33 -8.98 -10.22
N GLN A 80 -13.93 -10.20 -9.84
CA GLN A 80 -13.41 -10.50 -8.50
C GLN A 80 -12.17 -9.68 -8.15
N HIS A 81 -11.24 -9.53 -9.11
CA HIS A 81 -10.06 -8.71 -8.91
C HIS A 81 -10.41 -7.23 -8.77
N MET A 82 -11.29 -6.68 -9.61
CA MET A 82 -11.74 -5.28 -9.49
C MET A 82 -12.44 -5.00 -8.15
N LEU A 83 -13.22 -5.95 -7.64
CA LEU A 83 -13.82 -5.84 -6.30
C LEU A 83 -12.75 -5.88 -5.19
N SER A 84 -11.76 -6.77 -5.31
CA SER A 84 -10.63 -6.86 -4.37
C SER A 84 -9.78 -5.59 -4.38
N TYR A 85 -9.57 -4.99 -5.56
CA TYR A 85 -8.92 -3.70 -5.72
C TYR A 85 -9.70 -2.59 -5.00
N GLY A 86 -11.03 -2.56 -5.14
CA GLY A 86 -11.88 -1.63 -4.38
C GLY A 86 -11.74 -1.78 -2.86
N ALA A 87 -11.65 -3.03 -2.36
CA ALA A 87 -11.41 -3.28 -0.94
C ALA A 87 -10.03 -2.79 -0.47
N LEU A 88 -8.98 -3.10 -1.23
CA LEU A 88 -7.63 -2.60 -0.95
C LEU A 88 -7.57 -1.07 -0.93
N LYS A 89 -8.31 -0.40 -1.81
CA LYS A 89 -8.40 1.07 -1.83
C LYS A 89 -9.03 1.62 -0.56
N LEU A 90 -10.13 1.03 -0.11
CA LEU A 90 -10.78 1.41 1.14
C LEU A 90 -9.85 1.19 2.35
N ASP A 91 -9.12 0.07 2.40
CA ASP A 91 -8.15 -0.21 3.46
C ASP A 91 -6.99 0.79 3.49
N ARG A 92 -6.50 1.20 2.31
CA ARG A 92 -5.49 2.26 2.18
C ARG A 92 -6.02 3.62 2.64
N LEU A 93 -7.27 3.96 2.33
CA LEU A 93 -7.89 5.19 2.81
C LEU A 93 -7.97 5.22 4.34
N VAL A 94 -8.34 4.10 4.98
CA VAL A 94 -8.34 3.97 6.44
C VAL A 94 -6.92 4.13 7.01
N SER A 95 -5.94 3.44 6.43
CA SER A 95 -4.54 3.50 6.87
C SER A 95 -3.94 4.91 6.74
N ASN A 96 -4.40 5.69 5.76
CA ASN A 96 -4.01 7.08 5.55
C ASN A 96 -4.84 8.08 6.38
N GLY A 97 -5.71 7.62 7.27
CA GLY A 97 -6.47 8.48 8.19
C GLY A 97 -7.68 9.19 7.55
N SER A 98 -8.20 8.69 6.43
CA SER A 98 -9.43 9.23 5.85
C SER A 98 -10.60 9.05 6.80
N SER A 99 -11.29 10.14 7.14
CA SER A 99 -12.51 10.10 7.97
C SER A 99 -13.74 9.60 7.22
N LEU A 100 -13.63 9.39 5.89
CA LEU A 100 -14.73 8.89 5.07
C LEU A 100 -14.81 7.36 5.09
N ALA A 101 -13.66 6.71 5.12
CA ALA A 101 -13.54 5.26 5.09
C ALA A 101 -13.50 4.71 6.51
N ASP A 102 -14.36 3.74 6.79
CA ASP A 102 -14.40 3.00 8.04
C ASP A 102 -15.04 1.62 7.79
N PRO A 103 -14.88 0.63 8.67
CA PRO A 103 -15.39 -0.72 8.42
C PRO A 103 -16.89 -0.79 8.08
N VAL A 104 -17.72 0.10 8.62
CA VAL A 104 -19.17 0.15 8.36
C VAL A 104 -19.44 0.72 6.97
N ASN A 105 -18.85 1.88 6.65
CA ASN A 105 -19.01 2.51 5.33
C ASN A 105 -18.41 1.62 4.22
N ASN A 106 -17.24 1.03 4.47
CA ASN A 106 -16.53 0.18 3.51
C ASN A 106 -17.39 -1.00 3.08
N LYS A 107 -18.10 -1.64 4.02
CA LYS A 107 -19.01 -2.75 3.72
C LYS A 107 -20.14 -2.33 2.77
N TRP A 108 -20.68 -1.12 2.95
CA TRP A 108 -21.73 -0.60 2.08
C TRP A 108 -21.18 -0.29 0.68
N VAL A 109 -20.05 0.41 0.59
CA VAL A 109 -19.38 0.74 -0.69
C VAL A 109 -19.04 -0.54 -1.47
N LEU A 110 -18.47 -1.55 -0.81
CA LEU A 110 -18.17 -2.84 -1.43
C LEU A 110 -19.43 -3.57 -1.91
N SER A 111 -20.55 -3.44 -1.20
CA SER A 111 -21.83 -4.00 -1.65
C SER A 111 -22.35 -3.28 -2.90
N LYS A 112 -22.13 -1.96 -3.02
CA LYS A 112 -22.48 -1.19 -4.23
C LYS A 112 -21.61 -1.57 -5.42
N LEU A 113 -20.29 -1.67 -5.20
CA LEU A 113 -19.35 -2.14 -6.23
C LEU A 113 -19.68 -3.55 -6.70
N ALA A 114 -19.95 -4.49 -5.79
CA ALA A 114 -20.35 -5.84 -6.15
C ALA A 114 -21.64 -5.86 -6.98
N GLY A 115 -22.62 -5.02 -6.62
CA GLY A 115 -23.84 -4.85 -7.40
C GLY A 115 -23.60 -4.25 -8.79
N ALA A 116 -22.69 -3.29 -8.92
CA ALA A 116 -22.32 -2.71 -10.22
C ALA A 116 -21.59 -3.72 -11.12
N LEU A 117 -20.78 -4.60 -10.53
CA LEU A 117 -20.05 -5.66 -11.23
C LEU A 117 -20.91 -6.90 -11.54
N ASP A 118 -22.19 -6.89 -11.18
CA ASP A 118 -23.08 -8.05 -11.28
C ASP A 118 -22.50 -9.29 -10.58
N MET A 119 -22.02 -9.09 -9.35
CA MET A 119 -21.46 -10.14 -8.52
C MET A 119 -22.37 -10.44 -7.34
N THR A 120 -22.63 -11.73 -7.09
CA THR A 120 -23.29 -12.15 -5.86
C THR A 120 -22.32 -12.09 -4.68
N ARG A 121 -22.85 -11.97 -3.44
CA ARG A 121 -22.02 -12.03 -2.23
C ARG A 121 -21.21 -13.32 -2.11
N ALA A 122 -21.71 -14.45 -2.65
CA ALA A 122 -20.99 -15.72 -2.65
C ALA A 122 -19.77 -15.69 -3.60
N SER A 123 -19.79 -14.83 -4.61
CA SER A 123 -18.72 -14.66 -5.59
C SER A 123 -17.65 -13.65 -5.14
N ALA A 124 -17.94 -12.84 -4.13
CA ALA A 124 -17.08 -11.78 -3.58
C ALA A 124 -16.00 -12.34 -2.62
N GLY A 125 -15.21 -13.29 -3.13
CA GLY A 125 -14.06 -13.87 -2.42
C GLY A 125 -12.75 -13.11 -2.67
N LYS A 126 -11.66 -13.59 -2.08
CA LYS A 126 -10.29 -13.12 -2.38
C LYS A 126 -10.01 -13.28 -3.88
N SER A 127 -9.32 -12.31 -4.47
CA SER A 127 -8.88 -12.39 -5.87
C SER A 127 -8.03 -13.65 -6.11
N ALA A 128 -8.60 -14.60 -6.86
CA ALA A 128 -7.90 -15.82 -7.27
C ALA A 128 -6.68 -15.49 -8.13
N LEU A 129 -6.77 -14.43 -8.95
CA LEU A 129 -5.70 -13.95 -9.80
C LEU A 129 -4.51 -13.43 -8.99
N GLU A 130 -4.75 -12.60 -7.98
CA GLU A 130 -3.69 -12.11 -7.09
C GLU A 130 -3.04 -13.25 -6.32
N SER A 131 -3.85 -14.20 -5.85
CA SER A 131 -3.36 -15.38 -5.13
C SER A 131 -2.48 -16.26 -6.03
N ALA A 132 -2.91 -16.51 -7.28
CA ALA A 132 -2.15 -17.28 -8.25
C ALA A 132 -0.84 -16.59 -8.65
N ALA A 133 -0.89 -15.29 -8.96
CA ALA A 133 0.30 -14.50 -9.28
C ALA A 133 1.30 -14.49 -8.11
N ARG A 134 0.81 -14.34 -6.88
CA ARG A 134 1.64 -14.40 -5.68
C ARG A 134 2.34 -15.75 -5.51
N VAL A 135 1.64 -16.87 -5.74
CA VAL A 135 2.25 -18.21 -5.69
C VAL A 135 3.39 -18.34 -6.71
N ILE A 136 3.25 -17.79 -7.91
CA ILE A 136 4.31 -17.80 -8.93
C ILE A 136 5.51 -16.99 -8.46
N VAL A 137 5.28 -15.81 -7.89
CA VAL A 137 6.35 -14.94 -7.37
C VAL A 137 7.05 -15.56 -6.16
N ASP A 138 6.30 -16.12 -5.21
CA ASP A 138 6.85 -16.75 -4.01
C ASP A 138 7.75 -17.95 -4.36
N LYS A 139 7.42 -18.70 -5.42
CA LYS A 139 8.29 -19.75 -5.97
C LYS A 139 9.62 -19.20 -6.50
N ALA A 140 9.64 -17.96 -6.98
CA ALA A 140 10.87 -17.27 -7.38
C ALA A 140 11.66 -16.68 -6.19
N GLN A 141 11.14 -16.81 -4.95
CA GLN A 141 11.84 -16.48 -3.70
C GLN A 141 12.32 -15.03 -3.62
N LEU A 142 11.53 -14.10 -4.16
CA LEU A 142 11.87 -12.68 -4.25
C LEU A 142 12.07 -11.97 -2.90
N ASP A 143 11.58 -12.55 -1.81
CA ASP A 143 11.61 -11.98 -0.45
C ASP A 143 12.69 -12.59 0.44
N ARG A 144 13.52 -13.52 -0.07
CA ARG A 144 14.61 -14.11 0.73
C ARG A 144 15.68 -13.06 1.00
N VAL A 145 15.88 -12.72 2.27
CA VAL A 145 16.89 -11.73 2.72
C VAL A 145 17.97 -12.43 3.53
N GLU A 146 19.23 -12.24 3.13
CA GLU A 146 20.42 -12.63 3.89
C GLU A 146 20.99 -11.40 4.59
N HIS A 147 20.93 -11.38 5.91
CA HIS A 147 21.45 -10.29 6.74
C HIS A 147 21.65 -10.79 8.19
N ASP A 148 22.75 -10.39 8.83
CA ASP A 148 23.13 -10.85 10.18
C ASP A 148 22.18 -10.34 11.26
N SER A 149 21.75 -9.08 11.15
CA SER A 149 20.75 -8.50 12.05
C SER A 149 19.33 -9.02 11.76
N PRO A 150 18.67 -9.70 12.72
CA PRO A 150 17.31 -10.22 12.54
C PRO A 150 16.26 -9.11 12.40
N GLU A 151 16.47 -7.96 13.05
CA GLU A 151 15.57 -6.80 12.97
C GLU A 151 15.57 -6.20 11.56
N ILE A 152 16.77 -5.99 11.00
CA ILE A 152 16.92 -5.47 9.63
C ILE A 152 16.34 -6.47 8.63
N LYS A 153 16.61 -7.78 8.81
CA LYS A 153 16.06 -8.84 7.97
C LYS A 153 14.53 -8.81 7.94
N LYS A 154 13.89 -8.67 9.12
CA LYS A 154 12.43 -8.55 9.22
C LYS A 154 11.92 -7.29 8.51
N ALA A 155 12.51 -6.13 8.81
CA ALA A 155 12.09 -4.86 8.22
C ALA A 155 12.24 -4.83 6.69
N VAL A 156 13.32 -5.41 6.14
CA VAL A 156 13.51 -5.54 4.69
C VAL A 156 12.45 -6.45 4.08
N ARG A 157 12.14 -7.59 4.71
CA ARG A 157 11.06 -8.49 4.25
C ARG A 157 9.71 -7.80 4.23
N ASP A 158 9.38 -7.06 5.29
CA ASP A 158 8.11 -6.34 5.38
C ASP A 158 8.01 -5.29 4.26
N LYS A 159 9.08 -4.53 3.98
CA LYS A 159 9.14 -3.60 2.84
C LYS A 159 9.01 -4.30 1.48
N LEU A 160 9.73 -5.41 1.27
CA LEU A 160 9.64 -6.18 0.03
C LEU A 160 8.22 -6.75 -0.16
N THR A 161 7.55 -7.16 0.91
CA THR A 161 6.17 -7.65 0.86
C THR A 161 5.20 -6.56 0.45
N LEU A 162 5.34 -5.35 1.00
CA LEU A 162 4.54 -4.20 0.59
C LEU A 162 4.79 -3.84 -0.88
N LYS A 163 6.05 -3.77 -1.29
CA LYS A 163 6.45 -3.51 -2.69
C LYS A 163 5.88 -4.55 -3.65
N LEU A 164 5.95 -5.83 -3.27
CA LEU A 164 5.37 -6.93 -4.03
C LEU A 164 3.86 -6.78 -4.19
N LEU A 165 3.14 -6.49 -3.12
CA LEU A 165 1.70 -6.29 -3.15
C LEU A 165 1.34 -5.12 -4.09
N ASP A 166 2.05 -4.01 -3.99
CA ASP A 166 1.81 -2.82 -4.80
C ASP A 166 2.05 -3.09 -6.28
N CYS A 167 3.18 -3.73 -6.64
CA CYS A 167 3.48 -4.12 -8.02
C CYS A 167 2.48 -5.15 -8.56
N LEU A 168 2.10 -6.16 -7.77
CA LEU A 168 1.11 -7.17 -8.17
C LEU A 168 -0.23 -6.52 -8.51
N THR A 169 -0.73 -5.63 -7.65
CA THR A 169 -1.98 -4.92 -7.90
C THR A 169 -1.87 -4.04 -9.15
N HIS A 170 -0.76 -3.32 -9.33
CA HIS A 170 -0.56 -2.49 -10.51
C HIS A 170 -0.58 -3.30 -11.81
N GLU A 171 0.26 -4.34 -11.90
CA GLU A 171 0.37 -5.17 -13.09
C GLU A 171 -0.92 -5.94 -13.38
N MET A 172 -1.59 -6.45 -12.35
CA MET A 172 -2.87 -7.15 -12.54
C MET A 172 -3.96 -6.20 -13.04
N ASN A 173 -4.01 -4.95 -12.56
CA ASN A 173 -4.94 -3.95 -13.08
C ASN A 173 -4.70 -3.69 -14.58
N LEU A 174 -3.44 -3.63 -15.04
CA LEU A 174 -3.13 -3.47 -16.46
C LEU A 174 -3.66 -4.65 -17.29
N VAL A 175 -3.35 -5.88 -16.86
CA VAL A 175 -3.80 -7.11 -17.54
C VAL A 175 -5.33 -7.19 -17.60
N VAL A 176 -6.00 -6.88 -16.49
CA VAL A 176 -7.46 -6.94 -16.39
C VAL A 176 -8.13 -5.81 -17.18
N ASN A 177 -7.61 -4.59 -17.13
CA ASN A 177 -8.15 -3.47 -17.92
C ASN A 177 -8.06 -3.75 -19.42
N GLN A 178 -6.91 -4.24 -19.90
CA GLN A 178 -6.76 -4.64 -21.31
C GLN A 178 -7.77 -5.72 -21.70
N HIS A 179 -8.03 -6.68 -20.81
CA HIS A 179 -9.04 -7.71 -21.04
C HIS A 179 -10.46 -7.10 -21.13
N ILE A 180 -10.81 -6.20 -20.20
CA ILE A 180 -12.11 -5.50 -20.15
C ILE A 180 -12.34 -4.72 -21.45
N GLU A 181 -11.37 -3.90 -21.86
CA GLU A 181 -11.44 -3.09 -23.07
C GLU A 181 -11.58 -3.95 -24.32
N LYS A 182 -10.75 -4.99 -24.47
CA LYS A 182 -10.76 -5.87 -25.63
C LYS A 182 -12.07 -6.64 -25.80
N ASN A 183 -12.74 -6.99 -24.70
CA ASN A 183 -13.96 -7.81 -24.72
C ASN A 183 -15.23 -6.99 -24.47
N GLY A 184 -15.12 -5.67 -24.32
CA GLY A 184 -16.27 -4.78 -24.09
C GLY A 184 -17.05 -5.11 -22.81
N LEU A 185 -16.35 -5.48 -21.73
CA LEU A 185 -17.01 -5.88 -20.49
C LEU A 185 -17.48 -4.65 -19.72
N SER A 186 -18.79 -4.51 -19.54
CA SER A 186 -19.41 -3.39 -18.83
C SER A 186 -20.05 -3.79 -17.50
N ALA A 187 -20.14 -2.81 -16.60
CA ALA A 187 -20.93 -2.86 -15.40
C ALA A 187 -22.43 -2.72 -15.72
N ASN A 188 -23.26 -2.91 -14.71
CA ASN A 188 -24.72 -2.80 -14.80
C ASN A 188 -25.20 -1.39 -15.16
N ASP A 189 -24.38 -0.36 -14.92
CA ASP A 189 -24.66 1.02 -15.33
C ASP A 189 -24.15 1.34 -16.75
N GLY A 190 -23.65 0.34 -17.49
CA GLY A 190 -23.20 0.46 -18.88
C GLY A 190 -21.77 0.94 -19.05
N HIS A 191 -21.06 1.32 -17.97
CA HIS A 191 -19.67 1.75 -18.04
C HIS A 191 -18.69 0.58 -18.00
N LEU A 192 -17.52 0.71 -18.64
CA LEU A 192 -16.44 -0.27 -18.47
C LEU A 192 -15.94 -0.24 -17.02
N PHE A 193 -15.89 -1.40 -16.36
CA PHE A 193 -15.51 -1.49 -14.94
C PHE A 193 -14.00 -1.55 -14.71
N THR A 194 -13.23 -0.71 -15.40
CA THR A 194 -11.76 -0.65 -15.26
C THR A 194 -11.35 -0.18 -13.86
N SER A 195 -10.06 -0.31 -13.54
CA SER A 195 -9.51 0.19 -12.27
C SER A 195 -9.83 1.67 -12.02
N HIS A 196 -9.85 2.49 -13.08
CA HIS A 196 -10.22 3.91 -12.99
C HIS A 196 -11.68 4.10 -12.59
N TYR A 197 -12.59 3.33 -13.18
CA TYR A 197 -13.99 3.33 -12.80
C TYR A 197 -14.18 2.93 -11.32
N ILE A 198 -13.44 1.92 -10.85
CA ILE A 198 -13.50 1.50 -9.44
C ILE A 198 -13.01 2.62 -8.51
N ASP A 199 -11.92 3.31 -8.86
CA ASP A 199 -11.43 4.45 -8.10
C ASP A 199 -12.52 5.52 -7.95
N HIS A 200 -13.14 5.93 -9.07
CA HIS A 200 -14.23 6.91 -9.05
C HIS A 200 -15.42 6.46 -8.20
N LYS A 201 -15.91 5.23 -8.41
CA LYS A 201 -17.05 4.71 -7.65
C LYS A 201 -16.78 4.65 -6.15
N VAL A 202 -15.58 4.25 -5.72
CA VAL A 202 -15.23 4.26 -4.29
C VAL A 202 -15.38 5.66 -3.72
N TYR A 203 -14.84 6.69 -4.39
CA TYR A 203 -14.93 8.06 -3.90
C TYR A 203 -16.36 8.60 -3.91
N ASP A 204 -17.10 8.39 -4.99
CA ASP A 204 -18.48 8.87 -5.14
C ASP A 204 -19.39 8.30 -4.05
N GLU A 205 -19.29 6.98 -3.81
CA GLU A 205 -20.11 6.28 -2.83
C GLU A 205 -19.77 6.71 -1.39
N LEU A 206 -18.49 6.96 -1.09
CA LEU A 206 -18.08 7.52 0.20
C LEU A 206 -18.58 8.96 0.41
N LEU A 207 -18.55 9.79 -0.63
CA LEU A 207 -19.06 11.16 -0.58
C LEU A 207 -20.58 11.19 -0.39
N LEU A 208 -21.31 10.32 -1.10
CA LEU A 208 -22.76 10.18 -0.97
C LEU A 208 -23.13 9.82 0.47
N LEU A 209 -22.47 8.82 1.07
CA LEU A 209 -22.69 8.44 2.47
C LEU A 209 -22.47 9.60 3.44
N LYS A 210 -21.41 10.39 3.23
CA LYS A 210 -21.13 11.58 4.07
C LYS A 210 -22.27 12.60 3.97
N GLN A 211 -22.74 12.87 2.76
CA GLN A 211 -23.83 13.83 2.51
C GLN A 211 -25.14 13.35 3.14
N THR A 212 -25.49 12.06 3.00
CA THR A 212 -26.69 11.48 3.61
C THR A 212 -26.62 11.57 5.13
N LYS A 213 -25.50 11.15 5.76
CA LYS A 213 -25.32 11.28 7.22
C LYS A 213 -25.42 12.73 7.69
N SER A 214 -24.82 13.67 6.95
CA SER A 214 -24.92 15.10 7.29
C SER A 214 -26.37 15.60 7.23
N ARG A 215 -27.14 15.17 6.22
CA ARG A 215 -28.54 15.53 6.08
C ARG A 215 -29.40 14.91 7.19
N ASP A 216 -29.18 13.65 7.50
CA ASP A 216 -29.92 12.94 8.56
C ASP A 216 -29.64 13.57 9.93
N ASN A 217 -28.40 13.97 10.20
CA ASN A 217 -28.05 14.71 11.40
C ASN A 217 -28.75 16.08 11.47
N LEU A 218 -28.79 16.84 10.36
CA LEU A 218 -29.51 18.11 10.30
C LEU A 218 -31.01 17.93 10.53
N LEU A 219 -31.60 16.87 9.96
CA LEU A 219 -32.99 16.52 10.18
C LEU A 219 -33.24 16.14 11.65
N ALA A 220 -32.40 15.30 12.25
CA ALA A 220 -32.50 14.90 13.66
C ALA A 220 -32.43 16.11 14.62
N VAL A 221 -31.55 17.08 14.34
CA VAL A 221 -31.49 18.35 15.08
C VAL A 221 -32.78 19.16 14.88
N SER A 222 -33.30 19.25 13.66
CA SER A 222 -34.52 20.02 13.37
C SER A 222 -35.79 19.46 14.02
N ILE A 223 -35.81 18.15 14.35
CA ILE A 223 -36.93 17.47 15.00
C ILE A 223 -36.68 17.17 16.49
N GLY A 224 -35.61 17.71 17.09
CA GLY A 224 -35.34 17.64 18.53
C GLY A 224 -34.99 16.26 19.06
N LEU A 225 -34.40 15.39 18.23
CA LEU A 225 -33.98 14.03 18.62
C LEU A 225 -32.52 13.94 19.11
N VAL A 226 -31.81 15.08 19.22
CA VAL A 226 -30.43 15.20 19.71
C VAL A 226 -30.37 16.20 20.85
#